data_AF-A0A653VYE3-F1
#
_entry.id   AF-A0A653VYE3-F1
#
_cell.length_a   1.000
_cell.length_b   1.000
_cell.length_c   1.000
_cell.angle_alpha   90.00
_cell.angle_beta   90.00
_cell.angle_gamma   90.00
#
_symmetry.space_group_name_H-M   'P 1'
#
loop_
_entity.id
_entity.type
_entity.pdbx_description
1 polymer ?
#
loop_
_entity_poly.entity_id
_entity_poly.type
_entity_poly.pdbx_seq_one_letter_code
_entity_poly.pdbx_strand_id
1 'polypeptide(L)'
;MEETASAPGRGRSGRTAIIVIALVAALVAAGLGTWFALSRPAGTSRADVVRLDKHRVIVDNSMNLYDPLVQQFSGRYSNAISEKAGQAEEEKVLSQDRERIVRESQANRDRLEDMADSPALQDQELAQAFNRFKDQYSAVIAYNDQLVINTSNIYRSVGGPCAALHSSLNVASESYAQDYVKSADECLAALGTAKEGADAETTILLTDVETVIRGQRDKQQEVLNSKDALERLSKSTLAGVALLDINDAFAKAQTTYEAATKDKYSKIIESANSSNSEFEGVLKKSLEQFDAASGEGK
;
A
#
# COMPACT_ATOMS: atom_id res chain seq x y z
N MET A 1 -87.28 -27.77 -31.76
CA MET A 1 -87.43 -27.28 -30.38
C MET A 1 -86.12 -26.63 -29.99
N GLU A 2 -86.23 -25.48 -29.28
CA GLU A 2 -85.20 -24.60 -28.70
C GLU A 2 -84.30 -23.84 -29.69
N GLU A 3 -84.53 -22.53 -29.89
CA GLU A 3 -83.96 -21.37 -29.15
C GLU A 3 -82.47 -21.12 -29.51
N THR A 4 -81.95 -19.94 -29.78
CA THR A 4 -82.40 -18.54 -29.65
C THR A 4 -81.52 -17.65 -30.56
N ALA A 5 -82.00 -16.42 -30.75
CA ALA A 5 -81.43 -15.32 -31.54
C ALA A 5 -79.91 -15.09 -31.40
N SER A 6 -79.27 -14.71 -32.52
CA SER A 6 -78.15 -13.75 -32.51
C SER A 6 -77.89 -13.16 -33.89
N ALA A 7 -78.36 -11.93 -34.10
CA ALA A 7 -77.55 -10.88 -34.70
C ALA A 7 -78.25 -9.51 -34.51
N PRO A 8 -77.73 -8.62 -33.64
CA PRO A 8 -77.98 -7.21 -33.80
C PRO A 8 -76.81 -6.58 -34.58
N GLY A 9 -77.16 -6.03 -35.73
CA GLY A 9 -77.01 -4.59 -35.96
C GLY A 9 -75.61 -4.01 -35.81
N ARG A 10 -74.96 -3.88 -36.97
CA ARG A 10 -73.85 -2.96 -37.20
C ARG A 10 -74.32 -1.53 -36.90
N GLY A 11 -73.87 -0.97 -35.77
CA GLY A 11 -74.22 0.39 -35.36
C GLY A 11 -73.42 0.88 -34.16
N ARG A 12 -72.12 0.57 -34.06
CA ARG A 12 -71.29 1.00 -32.93
C ARG A 12 -70.44 2.21 -33.34
N SER A 13 -71.09 3.37 -33.19
CA SER A 13 -70.52 4.66 -32.75
C SER A 13 -68.99 4.69 -32.61
N GLY A 14 -68.32 5.47 -33.46
CA GLY A 14 -66.88 5.75 -33.33
C GLY A 14 -66.49 6.30 -31.95
N ARG A 15 -67.44 6.87 -31.19
CA ARG A 15 -67.21 7.29 -29.79
C ARG A 15 -67.01 6.11 -28.85
N THR A 16 -67.67 4.97 -29.06
CA THR A 16 -67.50 3.80 -28.17
C THR A 16 -66.16 3.12 -28.41
N ALA A 17 -65.65 3.11 -29.65
CA ALA A 17 -64.31 2.60 -29.96
C ALA A 17 -63.21 3.47 -29.35
N ILE A 18 -63.35 4.80 -29.42
CA ILE A 18 -62.39 5.74 -28.80
C ILE A 18 -62.37 5.61 -27.28
N ILE A 19 -63.53 5.47 -26.64
CA ILE A 19 -63.63 5.28 -25.18
C ILE A 19 -62.95 3.97 -24.74
N VAL A 20 -63.14 2.88 -25.49
CA VAL A 20 -62.50 1.60 -25.19
C VAL A 20 -60.99 1.67 -25.38
N ILE A 21 -60.50 2.32 -26.45
CA ILE A 21 -59.06 2.50 -26.68
C ILE A 21 -58.44 3.37 -25.58
N ALA A 22 -59.10 4.44 -25.16
CA ALA A 22 -58.63 5.30 -24.07
C ALA A 22 -58.59 4.57 -22.72
N LEU A 23 -59.60 3.73 -22.42
CA LEU A 23 -59.63 2.91 -21.21
C LEU A 23 -58.54 1.84 -21.21
N VAL A 24 -58.30 1.18 -22.35
CA VAL A 24 -57.23 0.19 -22.49
C VAL A 24 -55.86 0.86 -22.40
N ALA A 25 -55.66 2.02 -23.01
CA ALA A 25 -54.43 2.79 -22.89
C ALA A 25 -54.18 3.26 -21.45
N ALA A 26 -55.22 3.70 -20.73
CA ALA A 26 -55.13 4.09 -19.33
C ALA A 26 -54.83 2.89 -18.41
N LEU A 27 -55.42 1.73 -18.67
CA LEU A 27 -55.13 0.49 -17.92
C LEU A 27 -53.72 -0.03 -18.19
N VAL A 28 -53.23 0.06 -19.44
CA VAL A 28 -51.85 -0.32 -19.78
C VAL A 28 -50.85 0.68 -19.20
N ALA A 29 -51.13 1.98 -19.24
CA ALA A 29 -50.29 2.99 -18.60
C ALA A 29 -50.26 2.85 -17.07
N ALA A 30 -51.40 2.56 -16.45
CA ALA A 30 -51.48 2.29 -15.01
C ALA A 30 -50.79 0.97 -14.63
N GLY A 31 -50.92 -0.07 -15.45
CA GLY A 31 -50.25 -1.37 -15.27
C GLY A 31 -48.72 -1.28 -15.45
N LEU A 32 -48.26 -0.52 -16.45
CA LEU A 32 -46.83 -0.26 -16.66
C LEU A 32 -46.25 0.68 -15.59
N GLY A 33 -47.00 1.69 -15.15
CA GLY A 33 -46.57 2.61 -14.10
C GLY A 33 -46.49 1.95 -12.72
N THR A 34 -47.45 1.09 -12.38
CA THR A 34 -47.41 0.28 -11.16
C THR A 34 -46.33 -0.78 -11.23
N TRP A 35 -46.07 -1.37 -12.40
CA TRP A 35 -44.96 -2.30 -12.54
C TRP A 35 -43.61 -1.60 -12.40
N PHE A 36 -43.39 -0.43 -13.00
CA PHE A 36 -42.18 0.38 -12.81
C PHE A 36 -41.98 0.85 -11.36
N ALA A 37 -43.06 1.12 -10.62
CA ALA A 37 -42.99 1.49 -9.21
C ALA A 37 -42.68 0.30 -8.29
N LEU A 38 -43.17 -0.91 -8.63
CA LEU A 38 -42.97 -2.14 -7.84
C LEU A 38 -41.71 -2.95 -8.23
N SER A 39 -41.15 -2.74 -9.42
CA SER A 39 -39.90 -3.37 -9.90
C SER A 39 -38.68 -2.47 -9.81
N ARG A 40 -38.82 -1.24 -9.27
CA ARG A 40 -37.65 -0.47 -8.86
C ARG A 40 -36.95 -1.25 -7.75
N PRO A 41 -35.67 -1.64 -7.91
CA PRO A 41 -34.89 -2.12 -6.79
C PRO A 41 -35.00 -1.08 -5.69
N ALA A 42 -35.18 -1.52 -4.44
CA ALA A 42 -35.14 -0.61 -3.30
C ALA A 42 -33.85 0.21 -3.43
N GLY A 43 -34.01 1.48 -3.80
CA GLY A 43 -32.88 2.35 -4.11
C GLY A 43 -31.96 2.46 -2.90
N THR A 44 -30.75 2.94 -3.13
CA THR A 44 -29.80 3.29 -2.06
C THR A 44 -30.52 4.04 -0.95
N SER A 45 -30.46 3.51 0.28
CA SER A 45 -31.11 4.17 1.41
C SER A 45 -30.13 5.11 2.10
N ARG A 46 -30.66 6.14 2.77
CA ARG A 46 -29.87 7.03 3.65
C ARG A 46 -29.02 6.23 4.65
N ALA A 47 -29.55 5.12 5.17
CA ALA A 47 -28.85 4.28 6.13
C ALA A 47 -27.62 3.59 5.52
N ASP A 48 -27.65 3.25 4.23
CA ASP A 48 -26.52 2.64 3.53
C ASP A 48 -25.38 3.65 3.34
N VAL A 49 -25.71 4.89 2.99
CA VAL A 49 -24.73 5.98 2.86
C VAL A 49 -24.09 6.30 4.22
N VAL A 50 -24.89 6.41 5.29
CA VAL A 50 -24.37 6.62 6.66
C VAL A 50 -23.44 5.47 7.09
N ARG A 51 -23.80 4.23 6.77
CA ARG A 51 -22.99 3.04 7.10
C ARG A 51 -21.65 3.08 6.36
N LEU A 52 -21.67 3.44 5.07
CA LEU A 52 -20.46 3.57 4.26
C LEU A 52 -19.54 4.67 4.79
N ASP A 53 -20.08 5.84 5.17
CA ASP A 53 -19.29 6.92 5.80
C ASP A 53 -18.68 6.48 7.14
N LYS A 54 -19.42 5.73 7.97
CA LYS A 54 -18.87 5.16 9.20
C LYS A 54 -17.69 4.23 8.92
N HIS A 55 -17.78 3.35 7.92
CA HIS A 55 -16.68 2.48 7.55
C HIS A 55 -15.48 3.27 7.04
N ARG A 56 -15.69 4.31 6.22
CA ARG A 56 -14.63 5.23 5.79
C ARG A 56 -13.88 5.82 6.99
N VAL A 57 -14.60 6.35 7.99
CA VAL A 57 -14.00 6.90 9.21
C VAL A 57 -13.22 5.85 10.02
N ILE A 58 -13.69 4.61 10.07
CA ILE A 58 -12.97 3.51 10.75
C ILE A 58 -11.66 3.21 10.03
N VAL A 59 -11.69 3.10 8.69
CA VAL A 59 -10.49 2.87 7.88
C VAL A 59 -9.51 4.04 8.04
N ASP A 60 -9.99 5.27 7.95
CA ASP A 60 -9.15 6.47 8.14
C ASP A 60 -8.48 6.51 9.52
N ASN A 61 -9.23 6.28 10.59
CA ASN A 61 -8.67 6.23 11.94
C ASN A 61 -7.66 5.10 12.13
N SER A 62 -7.88 3.96 11.49
CA SER A 62 -6.93 2.84 11.57
C SER A 62 -5.62 3.15 10.85
N MET A 63 -5.62 4.05 9.86
CA MET A 63 -4.38 4.45 9.18
C MET A 63 -3.41 5.17 10.13
N ASN A 64 -3.94 5.92 11.09
CA ASN A 64 -3.15 6.59 12.12
C ASN A 64 -2.37 5.62 13.04
N LEU A 65 -2.69 4.32 12.98
CA LEU A 65 -1.98 3.28 13.75
C LEU A 65 -0.76 2.72 13.03
N TYR A 66 -0.62 2.87 11.70
CA TYR A 66 0.52 2.29 10.99
C TYR A 66 1.85 2.95 11.34
N ASP A 67 1.92 4.27 11.30
CA ASP A 67 3.14 5.01 11.61
C ASP A 67 3.76 4.61 12.96
N PRO A 68 3.02 4.61 14.09
CA PRO A 68 3.59 4.18 15.37
C PRO A 68 3.96 2.69 15.40
N LEU A 69 3.21 1.81 14.72
CA LEU A 69 3.55 0.38 14.67
C LEU A 69 4.84 0.13 13.88
N VAL A 70 5.01 0.79 12.74
CA VAL A 70 6.20 0.65 11.89
C VAL A 70 7.42 1.30 12.54
N GLN A 71 7.26 2.44 13.21
CA GLN A 71 8.34 3.05 13.99
C GLN A 71 8.78 2.15 15.14
N GLN A 72 7.84 1.53 15.86
CA GLN A 72 8.15 0.61 16.94
C GLN A 72 8.91 -0.63 16.42
N PHE A 73 8.44 -1.22 15.31
CA PHE A 73 9.13 -2.33 14.65
C PHE A 73 10.55 -1.93 14.23
N SER A 74 10.70 -0.80 13.54
CA SER A 74 12.00 -0.36 13.02
C SER A 74 13.01 -0.09 14.13
N GLY A 75 12.60 0.58 15.21
CA GLY A 75 13.47 0.85 16.35
C GLY A 75 13.90 -0.42 17.09
N ARG A 76 12.95 -1.34 17.36
CA ARG A 76 13.25 -2.60 18.04
C ARG A 76 14.12 -3.53 17.21
N TYR A 77 13.86 -3.59 15.90
CA TYR A 77 14.63 -4.43 15.00
C TYR A 77 16.06 -3.92 14.83
N SER A 78 16.23 -2.60 14.71
CA SER A 78 17.55 -1.95 14.68
C SER A 78 18.36 -2.26 15.94
N ASN A 79 17.73 -2.16 17.12
CA ASN A 79 18.38 -2.44 18.40
C ASN A 79 18.80 -3.91 18.52
N ALA A 80 17.92 -4.86 18.18
CA ALA A 80 18.22 -6.29 18.25
C ALA A 80 19.45 -6.67 17.42
N ILE A 81 19.56 -6.09 16.22
CA ILE A 81 20.68 -6.31 15.30
C ILE A 81 21.96 -5.62 15.80
N SER A 82 21.85 -4.38 16.27
CA SER A 82 22.99 -3.58 16.75
C SER A 82 23.61 -4.14 18.03
N GLU A 83 22.79 -4.69 18.93
CA GLU A 83 23.24 -5.27 20.21
C GLU A 83 23.76 -6.71 20.07
N LYS A 84 23.74 -7.28 18.85
CA LYS A 84 24.03 -8.70 18.61
C LYS A 84 23.23 -9.60 19.58
N ALA A 85 21.95 -9.28 19.80
CA ALA A 85 21.09 -9.94 20.78
C ALA A 85 20.90 -11.46 20.51
N GLY A 86 21.42 -11.95 19.37
CA GLY A 86 21.39 -13.34 18.95
C GLY A 86 20.14 -13.63 18.12
N GLN A 87 20.22 -14.65 17.27
CA GLN A 87 19.17 -14.99 16.29
C GLN A 87 17.77 -15.12 16.92
N ALA A 88 17.67 -15.62 18.15
CA ALA A 88 16.39 -15.82 18.83
C ALA A 88 15.65 -14.51 19.17
N GLU A 89 16.36 -13.42 19.49
CA GLU A 89 15.76 -12.13 19.81
C GLU A 89 15.40 -11.35 18.54
N GLU A 90 16.24 -11.42 17.50
CA GLU A 90 15.92 -10.92 16.16
C GLU A 90 14.67 -11.60 15.60
N GLU A 91 14.57 -12.92 15.71
CA GLU A 91 13.43 -13.70 15.22
C GLU A 91 12.16 -13.47 16.06
N LYS A 92 12.30 -13.15 17.35
CA LYS A 92 11.18 -12.73 18.20
C LYS A 92 10.61 -11.38 17.78
N VAL A 93 11.46 -10.38 17.51
CA VAL A 93 11.00 -9.08 17.00
C VAL A 93 10.36 -9.24 15.62
N LEU A 94 10.97 -10.04 14.75
CA LEU A 94 10.46 -10.35 13.41
C LEU A 94 9.19 -11.19 13.39
N SER A 95 8.90 -11.98 14.41
CA SER A 95 7.64 -12.73 14.49
C SER A 95 6.56 -11.87 15.14
N GLN A 96 6.82 -11.28 16.29
CA GLN A 96 5.77 -10.60 17.05
C GLN A 96 5.34 -9.26 16.45
N ASP A 97 6.30 -8.38 16.14
CA ASP A 97 5.99 -7.01 15.70
C ASP A 97 5.63 -6.98 14.21
N ARG A 98 6.27 -7.81 13.38
CA ARG A 98 5.89 -8.00 11.97
C ARG A 98 4.48 -8.57 11.84
N GLU A 99 4.14 -9.63 12.56
CA GLU A 99 2.82 -10.23 12.46
C GLU A 99 1.73 -9.24 12.88
N ARG A 100 2.00 -8.38 13.86
CA ARG A 100 1.05 -7.34 14.26
C ARG A 100 0.77 -6.38 13.10
N ILE A 101 1.81 -5.90 12.42
CA ILE A 101 1.64 -5.02 11.26
C ILE A 101 0.89 -5.74 10.13
N VAL A 102 1.28 -6.98 9.81
CA VAL A 102 0.63 -7.79 8.76
C VAL A 102 -0.85 -8.04 9.07
N ARG A 103 -1.20 -8.33 10.33
CA ARG A 103 -2.60 -8.50 10.73
C ARG A 103 -3.41 -7.22 10.57
N GLU A 104 -2.86 -6.06 10.93
CA GLU A 104 -3.54 -4.78 10.72
C GLU A 104 -3.68 -4.46 9.22
N SER A 105 -2.64 -4.70 8.42
CA SER A 105 -2.68 -4.65 6.94
C SER A 105 -3.80 -5.49 6.36
N GLN A 106 -3.93 -6.75 6.80
CA GLN A 106 -4.99 -7.61 6.33
C GLN A 106 -6.37 -7.09 6.76
N ALA A 107 -6.54 -6.74 8.04
CA ALA A 107 -7.81 -6.23 8.55
C ALA A 107 -8.27 -4.97 7.81
N ASN A 108 -7.36 -4.10 7.38
CA ASN A 108 -7.71 -2.92 6.61
C ASN A 108 -8.00 -3.20 5.14
N ARG A 109 -7.33 -4.19 4.53
CA ARG A 109 -7.73 -4.70 3.21
C ARG A 109 -9.14 -5.28 3.25
N ASP A 110 -9.42 -6.13 4.23
CA ASP A 110 -10.74 -6.75 4.42
C ASP A 110 -11.82 -5.68 4.59
N ARG A 111 -11.57 -4.63 5.39
CA ARG A 111 -12.51 -3.50 5.53
C ARG A 111 -12.76 -2.76 4.21
N LEU A 112 -11.71 -2.52 3.41
CA LEU A 112 -11.85 -1.89 2.09
C LEU A 112 -12.60 -2.79 1.11
N GLU A 113 -12.49 -4.10 1.23
CA GLU A 113 -13.27 -5.07 0.45
C GLU A 113 -14.73 -5.10 0.90
N ASP A 114 -15.00 -5.18 2.20
CA ASP A 114 -16.35 -5.14 2.77
C ASP A 114 -17.10 -3.84 2.40
N MET A 115 -16.38 -2.72 2.33
CA MET A 115 -16.96 -1.45 1.86
C MET A 115 -17.41 -1.51 0.40
N ALA A 116 -16.74 -2.30 -0.44
CA ALA A 116 -17.08 -2.46 -1.86
C ALA A 116 -18.42 -3.19 -2.06
N ASP A 117 -18.88 -3.94 -1.07
CA ASP A 117 -20.19 -4.61 -1.07
C ASP A 117 -21.33 -3.69 -0.59
N SER A 118 -21.03 -2.45 -0.22
CA SER A 118 -22.03 -1.50 0.27
C SER A 118 -23.08 -1.19 -0.81
N PRO A 119 -24.39 -1.34 -0.52
CA PRO A 119 -25.45 -0.99 -1.45
C PRO A 119 -25.37 0.47 -1.92
N ALA A 120 -24.84 1.37 -1.09
CA ALA A 120 -24.65 2.79 -1.43
C ALA A 120 -23.80 3.01 -2.69
N LEU A 121 -22.95 2.05 -3.07
CA LEU A 121 -22.12 2.11 -4.28
C LEU A 121 -22.88 1.77 -5.57
N GLN A 122 -24.19 1.52 -5.51
CA GLN A 122 -25.04 1.54 -6.71
C GLN A 122 -25.16 2.96 -7.30
N ASP A 123 -24.92 4.00 -6.49
CA ASP A 123 -24.75 5.36 -6.98
C ASP A 123 -23.37 5.53 -7.63
N GLN A 124 -23.35 6.00 -8.87
CA GLN A 124 -22.13 6.08 -9.68
C GLN A 124 -21.13 7.13 -9.15
N GLU A 125 -21.59 8.25 -8.59
CA GLU A 125 -20.73 9.29 -8.03
C GLU A 125 -20.03 8.75 -6.77
N LEU A 126 -20.78 8.05 -5.91
CA LEU A 126 -20.25 7.37 -4.73
C LEU A 126 -19.28 6.24 -5.09
N ALA A 127 -19.61 5.42 -6.08
CA ALA A 127 -18.74 4.32 -6.54
C ALA A 127 -17.39 4.82 -7.06
N GLN A 128 -17.38 5.89 -7.85
CA GLN A 128 -16.15 6.45 -8.39
C GLN A 128 -15.26 7.05 -7.30
N ALA A 129 -15.86 7.82 -6.38
CA ALA A 129 -15.13 8.39 -5.26
C ALA A 129 -14.59 7.30 -4.31
N PHE A 130 -15.39 6.27 -4.04
CA PHE A 130 -14.96 5.12 -3.26
C PHE A 130 -13.81 4.36 -3.93
N ASN A 131 -13.86 4.09 -5.24
CA ASN A 131 -12.78 3.39 -5.93
C ASN A 131 -11.46 4.17 -5.83
N ARG A 132 -11.49 5.50 -6.00
CA ARG A 132 -10.31 6.34 -5.78
C ARG A 132 -9.81 6.26 -4.33
N PHE A 133 -10.70 6.36 -3.35
CA PHE A 133 -10.38 6.18 -1.94
C PHE A 133 -9.74 4.81 -1.67
N LYS A 134 -10.35 3.74 -2.15
CA LYS A 134 -9.87 2.35 -1.99
C LYS A 134 -8.49 2.16 -2.59
N ASP A 135 -8.24 2.68 -3.79
CA ASP A 135 -6.94 2.57 -4.45
C ASP A 135 -5.84 3.29 -3.67
N GLN A 136 -6.10 4.54 -3.24
CA GLN A 136 -5.10 5.32 -2.50
C GLN A 136 -4.83 4.74 -1.09
N TYR A 137 -5.85 4.26 -0.39
CA TYR A 137 -5.64 3.61 0.91
C TYR A 137 -4.97 2.24 0.77
N SER A 138 -5.27 1.49 -0.29
CA SER A 138 -4.54 0.25 -0.60
C SER A 138 -3.06 0.52 -0.87
N ALA A 139 -2.72 1.65 -1.49
CA ALA A 139 -1.33 2.07 -1.68
C ALA A 139 -0.62 2.40 -0.35
N VAL A 140 -1.31 3.02 0.62
CA VAL A 140 -0.77 3.24 1.98
C VAL A 140 -0.46 1.91 2.66
N ILE A 141 -1.39 0.95 2.62
CA ILE A 141 -1.19 -0.38 3.22
C ILE A 141 -0.02 -1.09 2.55
N ALA A 142 0.05 -1.09 1.22
CA ALA A 142 1.14 -1.71 0.47
C ALA A 142 2.50 -1.07 0.78
N TYR A 143 2.54 0.26 0.93
CA TYR A 143 3.75 0.97 1.33
C TYR A 143 4.25 0.53 2.71
N ASN A 144 3.35 0.43 3.71
CA ASN A 144 3.72 0.00 5.06
C ASN A 144 4.19 -1.46 5.10
N ASP A 145 3.55 -2.35 4.34
CA ASP A 145 3.99 -3.75 4.20
C ASP A 145 5.41 -3.82 3.59
N GLN A 146 5.67 -3.03 2.55
CA GLN A 146 6.98 -2.96 1.92
C GLN A 146 8.04 -2.37 2.86
N LEU A 147 7.70 -1.38 3.67
CA LEU A 147 8.62 -0.78 4.64
C LEU A 147 9.11 -1.80 5.67
N VAL A 148 8.22 -2.71 6.11
CA VAL A 148 8.60 -3.83 7.00
C VAL A 148 9.58 -4.78 6.31
N ILE A 149 9.34 -5.12 5.04
CA ILE A 149 10.24 -5.97 4.24
C ILE A 149 11.60 -5.28 4.06
N ASN A 150 11.61 -4.03 3.64
CA ASN A 150 12.80 -3.23 3.40
C ASN A 150 13.65 -3.11 4.68
N THR A 151 13.03 -2.77 5.81
CA THR A 151 13.72 -2.73 7.11
C THR A 151 14.34 -4.08 7.45
N SER A 152 13.62 -5.19 7.28
CA SER A 152 14.19 -6.52 7.52
C SER A 152 15.40 -6.81 6.62
N ASN A 153 15.27 -6.52 5.32
CA ASN A 153 16.32 -6.78 4.33
C ASN A 153 17.56 -5.91 4.56
N ILE A 154 17.39 -4.62 4.85
CA ILE A 154 18.48 -3.69 5.14
C ILE A 154 19.27 -4.17 6.36
N TYR A 155 18.60 -4.45 7.48
CA TYR A 155 19.30 -4.82 8.70
C TYR A 155 19.90 -6.24 8.67
N ARG A 156 19.27 -7.22 8.01
CA ARG A 156 19.85 -8.57 7.85
C ARG A 156 21.08 -8.59 6.94
N SER A 157 21.14 -7.70 5.95
CA SER A 157 22.30 -7.57 5.07
C SER A 157 23.38 -6.69 5.69
N VAL A 158 23.07 -5.41 5.91
CA VAL A 158 24.02 -4.40 6.38
C VAL A 158 24.43 -4.65 7.84
N GLY A 159 23.49 -5.00 8.71
CA GLY A 159 23.77 -5.29 10.12
C GLY A 159 24.30 -6.71 10.38
N GLY A 160 24.20 -7.61 9.40
CA GLY A 160 24.70 -8.98 9.47
C GLY A 160 26.08 -9.12 8.81
N PRO A 161 26.19 -9.78 7.64
CA PRO A 161 27.47 -10.05 6.96
C PRO A 161 28.35 -8.82 6.73
N CYS A 162 27.76 -7.63 6.56
CA CYS A 162 28.53 -6.39 6.37
C CYS A 162 29.06 -5.78 7.67
N ALA A 163 28.55 -6.14 8.84
CA ALA A 163 28.95 -5.55 10.12
C ALA A 163 30.42 -5.81 10.47
N ALA A 164 30.98 -6.94 10.02
CA ALA A 164 32.38 -7.29 10.25
C ALA A 164 33.33 -6.25 9.65
N LEU A 165 32.99 -5.69 8.47
CA LEU A 165 33.78 -4.70 7.75
C LEU A 165 34.02 -3.41 8.57
N HIS A 166 33.12 -3.08 9.49
CA HIS A 166 33.15 -1.83 10.25
C HIS A 166 33.51 -2.00 11.73
N SER A 167 33.37 -3.20 12.30
CA SER A 167 33.44 -3.40 13.76
C SER A 167 34.48 -4.41 14.22
N SER A 168 34.93 -5.30 13.33
CA SER A 168 35.58 -6.55 13.76
C SER A 168 36.96 -6.79 13.15
N LEU A 169 37.32 -6.06 12.09
CA LEU A 169 38.59 -6.26 11.40
C LEU A 169 39.73 -5.51 12.10
N ASN A 170 40.80 -6.22 12.41
CA ASN A 170 42.01 -5.62 12.94
C ASN A 170 42.85 -5.03 11.80
N VAL A 171 42.75 -3.72 11.59
CA VAL A 171 43.49 -2.97 10.56
C VAL A 171 45.01 -3.08 10.71
N ALA A 172 45.51 -3.37 11.92
CA ALA A 172 46.94 -3.57 12.17
C ALA A 172 47.41 -5.02 11.93
N SER A 173 46.51 -5.95 11.58
CA SER A 173 46.87 -7.35 11.29
C SER A 173 47.53 -7.48 9.93
N GLU A 174 48.53 -8.36 9.81
CA GLU A 174 49.09 -8.77 8.51
C GLU A 174 48.04 -9.49 7.63
N SER A 175 47.03 -10.11 8.24
CA SER A 175 45.91 -10.76 7.54
C SER A 175 44.81 -9.80 7.10
N TYR A 176 44.91 -8.50 7.41
CA TYR A 176 43.80 -7.55 7.25
C TYR A 176 43.18 -7.56 5.85
N ALA A 177 44.01 -7.50 4.80
CA ALA A 177 43.52 -7.48 3.43
C ALA A 177 42.77 -8.77 3.06
N GLN A 178 43.21 -9.93 3.57
CA GLN A 178 42.55 -11.21 3.35
C GLN A 178 41.22 -11.30 4.10
N ASP A 179 41.20 -10.90 5.36
CA ASP A 179 40.01 -10.90 6.20
C ASP A 179 38.96 -9.91 5.68
N TYR A 180 39.41 -8.76 5.17
CA TYR A 180 38.56 -7.76 4.52
C TYR A 180 37.91 -8.32 3.25
N VAL A 181 38.70 -8.87 2.33
CA VAL A 181 38.17 -9.42 1.06
C VAL A 181 37.13 -10.52 1.35
N LYS A 182 37.43 -11.43 2.27
CA LYS A 182 36.49 -12.50 2.66
C LYS A 182 35.18 -11.93 3.20
N SER A 183 35.26 -11.00 4.16
CA SER A 183 34.08 -10.39 4.77
C SER A 183 33.28 -9.56 3.76
N ALA A 184 33.97 -8.91 2.82
CA ALA A 184 33.35 -8.13 1.77
C ALA A 184 32.62 -9.02 0.76
N ASP A 185 33.18 -10.17 0.38
CA ASP A 185 32.51 -11.12 -0.51
C ASP A 185 31.23 -11.69 0.13
N GLU A 186 31.26 -12.03 1.42
CA GLU A 186 30.08 -12.44 2.19
C GLU A 186 29.01 -11.33 2.26
N CYS A 187 29.43 -10.08 2.51
CA CYS A 187 28.55 -8.92 2.49
C CYS A 187 27.93 -8.66 1.11
N LEU A 188 28.72 -8.70 0.03
CA LEU A 188 28.24 -8.46 -1.33
C LEU A 188 27.20 -9.51 -1.76
N ALA A 189 27.38 -10.77 -1.37
CA ALA A 189 26.39 -11.83 -1.61
C ALA A 189 25.07 -11.56 -0.85
N ALA A 190 25.16 -11.12 0.41
CA ALA A 190 24.00 -10.77 1.21
C ALA A 190 23.25 -9.55 0.66
N LEU A 191 23.97 -8.52 0.19
CA LEU A 191 23.38 -7.35 -0.48
C LEU A 191 22.67 -7.75 -1.78
N GLY A 192 23.25 -8.66 -2.56
CA GLY A 192 22.61 -9.19 -3.77
C GLY A 192 21.26 -9.85 -3.46
N THR A 193 21.21 -10.69 -2.42
CA THR A 193 19.97 -11.34 -1.98
C THR A 193 18.97 -10.33 -1.41
N ALA A 194 19.42 -9.34 -0.65
CA ALA A 194 18.54 -8.35 -0.02
C ALA A 194 17.83 -7.43 -1.03
N LYS A 195 18.38 -7.28 -2.24
CA LYS A 195 17.72 -6.57 -3.35
C LYS A 195 16.54 -7.36 -3.92
N GLU A 196 16.53 -8.68 -3.79
CA GLU A 196 15.41 -9.50 -4.22
C GLU A 196 14.20 -9.24 -3.31
N GLY A 197 13.21 -8.51 -3.81
CA GLY A 197 12.01 -8.11 -3.06
C GLY A 197 12.10 -6.76 -2.34
N ALA A 198 13.19 -6.01 -2.52
CA ALA A 198 13.25 -4.60 -2.15
C ALA A 198 12.49 -3.74 -3.16
N ASP A 199 11.98 -2.59 -2.70
CA ASP A 199 11.46 -1.58 -3.62
C ASP A 199 12.58 -0.80 -4.33
N ALA A 200 12.21 0.11 -5.23
CA ALA A 200 13.16 0.86 -6.04
C ALA A 200 14.12 1.68 -5.18
N GLU A 201 13.61 2.39 -4.17
CA GLU A 201 14.40 3.24 -3.28
C GLU A 201 15.39 2.41 -2.44
N THR A 202 14.95 1.29 -1.87
CA THR A 202 15.84 0.39 -1.13
C THR A 202 16.84 -0.30 -2.07
N THR A 203 16.46 -0.65 -3.29
CA THR A 203 17.39 -1.22 -4.29
C THR A 203 18.52 -0.25 -4.63
N ILE A 204 18.21 1.05 -4.76
CA ILE A 204 19.21 2.11 -4.98
C ILE A 204 20.15 2.16 -3.77
N LEU A 205 19.63 2.23 -2.54
CA LEU A 205 20.45 2.22 -1.31
C LEU A 205 21.42 1.02 -1.30
N LEU A 206 20.90 -0.19 -1.49
CA LEU A 206 21.71 -1.41 -1.46
C LEU A 206 22.72 -1.45 -2.61
N THR A 207 22.44 -0.80 -3.74
CA THR A 207 23.37 -0.69 -4.88
C THR A 207 24.48 0.32 -4.63
N ASP A 208 24.17 1.44 -3.99
CA ASP A 208 25.17 2.41 -3.57
C ASP A 208 26.11 1.78 -2.53
N VAL A 209 25.55 1.09 -1.53
CA VAL A 209 26.33 0.34 -0.52
C VAL A 209 27.19 -0.74 -1.18
N GLU A 210 26.63 -1.55 -2.10
CA GLU A 210 27.37 -2.57 -2.85
C GLU A 210 28.56 -1.95 -3.61
N THR A 211 28.35 -0.81 -4.26
CA THR A 211 29.38 -0.13 -5.05
C THR A 211 30.55 0.32 -4.18
N VAL A 212 30.24 0.90 -3.02
CA VAL A 212 31.26 1.34 -2.04
C VAL A 212 32.07 0.15 -1.53
N ILE A 213 31.39 -0.93 -1.12
CA ILE A 213 32.04 -2.12 -0.57
C ILE A 213 32.85 -2.86 -1.62
N ARG A 214 32.32 -3.04 -2.83
CA ARG A 214 33.04 -3.65 -3.95
C ARG A 214 34.29 -2.85 -4.29
N GLY A 215 34.18 -1.54 -4.41
CA GLY A 215 35.32 -0.67 -4.71
C GLY A 215 36.45 -0.78 -3.69
N GLN A 216 36.11 -0.98 -2.41
CA GLN A 216 37.12 -1.15 -1.36
C GLN A 216 37.65 -2.60 -1.28
N ARG A 217 36.79 -3.60 -1.49
CA ARG A 217 37.17 -5.00 -1.65
C ARG A 217 38.20 -5.18 -2.78
N ASP A 218 37.97 -4.54 -3.92
CA ASP A 218 38.86 -4.65 -5.08
C ASP A 218 40.24 -4.05 -4.79
N LYS A 219 40.32 -2.91 -4.09
CA LYS A 219 41.60 -2.33 -3.63
C LYS A 219 42.35 -3.27 -2.69
N GLN A 220 41.66 -3.91 -1.74
CA GLN A 220 42.28 -4.90 -0.85
C GLN A 220 42.74 -6.15 -1.62
N GLN A 221 41.97 -6.58 -2.63
CA GLN A 221 42.38 -7.67 -3.52
C GLN A 221 43.66 -7.31 -4.29
N GLU A 222 43.81 -6.05 -4.73
CA GLU A 222 45.04 -5.62 -5.39
C GLU A 222 46.27 -5.67 -4.46
N VAL A 223 46.10 -5.41 -3.15
CA VAL A 223 47.16 -5.59 -2.13
C VAL A 223 47.59 -7.06 -2.06
N LEU A 224 46.62 -7.98 -2.02
CA LEU A 224 46.87 -9.43 -2.01
C LEU A 224 47.54 -9.92 -3.29
N ASN A 225 47.24 -9.30 -4.42
CA ASN A 225 47.80 -9.65 -5.72
C ASN A 225 49.23 -9.10 -5.95
N SER A 226 49.72 -8.19 -5.09
CA SER A 226 51.05 -7.58 -5.25
C SER A 226 52.20 -8.55 -5.00
N LYS A 227 53.16 -8.58 -5.92
CA LYS A 227 54.25 -9.56 -5.93
C LYS A 227 55.47 -9.12 -5.12
N ASP A 228 55.71 -7.81 -5.00
CA ASP A 228 56.81 -7.26 -4.23
C ASP A 228 56.33 -6.35 -3.07
N ALA A 229 57.23 -6.14 -2.10
CA ALA A 229 56.90 -5.47 -0.83
C ALA A 229 56.61 -3.96 -0.99
N LEU A 230 57.25 -3.29 -1.95
CA LEU A 230 57.08 -1.86 -2.19
C LEU A 230 55.74 -1.59 -2.88
N GLU A 231 55.40 -2.40 -3.89
CA GLU A 231 54.08 -2.38 -4.53
C GLU A 231 52.97 -2.67 -3.51
N ARG A 232 53.16 -3.68 -2.65
CA ARG A 232 52.19 -4.03 -1.60
C ARG A 232 51.98 -2.88 -0.61
N LEU A 233 53.06 -2.25 -0.15
CA LEU A 233 52.97 -1.10 0.74
C LEU A 233 52.20 0.06 0.10
N SER A 234 52.53 0.41 -1.15
CA SER A 234 51.86 1.49 -1.88
C SER A 234 50.36 1.24 -2.04
N LYS A 235 49.97 0.03 -2.46
CA LYS A 235 48.55 -0.33 -2.59
C LYS A 235 47.83 -0.38 -1.25
N SER A 236 48.51 -0.88 -0.20
CA SER A 236 47.94 -0.89 1.15
C SER A 236 47.68 0.52 1.67
N THR A 237 48.57 1.47 1.37
CA THR A 237 48.36 2.89 1.70
C THR A 237 47.17 3.47 0.95
N LEU A 238 47.07 3.23 -0.37
CA LEU A 238 45.93 3.71 -1.17
C LEU A 238 44.60 3.12 -0.71
N ALA A 239 44.56 1.83 -0.41
CA ALA A 239 43.38 1.16 0.13
C ALA A 239 43.00 1.75 1.50
N GLY A 240 43.98 2.02 2.36
CA GLY A 240 43.80 2.67 3.65
C GLY A 240 43.25 4.10 3.55
N VAL A 241 43.77 4.93 2.64
CA VAL A 241 43.26 6.28 2.40
C VAL A 241 41.81 6.24 1.92
N ALA A 242 41.48 5.31 1.02
CA ALA A 242 40.12 5.16 0.52
C ALA A 242 39.10 4.70 1.58
N LEU A 243 39.54 4.18 2.74
CA LEU A 243 38.63 3.91 3.86
C LEU A 243 38.21 5.18 4.59
N LEU A 244 38.96 6.28 4.47
CA LEU A 244 38.60 7.55 5.11
C LEU A 244 37.34 8.17 4.48
N ASP A 245 37.21 8.05 3.15
CA ASP A 245 36.08 8.60 2.39
C ASP A 245 34.84 7.67 2.42
N ILE A 246 34.95 6.47 3.00
CA ILE A 246 33.89 5.46 2.95
C ILE A 246 32.66 5.89 3.74
N ASN A 247 32.86 6.61 4.86
CA ASN A 247 31.79 7.10 5.71
C ASN A 247 30.96 8.17 5.00
N ASP A 248 31.60 9.06 4.24
CA ASP A 248 30.90 10.09 3.47
C ASP A 248 30.06 9.46 2.36
N ALA A 249 30.57 8.41 1.70
CA ALA A 249 29.83 7.67 0.69
C ALA A 249 28.60 6.97 1.27
N PHE A 250 28.72 6.32 2.42
CA PHE A 250 27.56 5.71 3.12
C PHE A 250 26.57 6.75 3.63
N ALA A 251 27.05 7.85 4.21
CA ALA A 251 26.19 8.94 4.67
C ALA A 251 25.39 9.55 3.51
N LYS A 252 26.00 9.69 2.34
CA LYS A 252 25.32 10.16 1.12
C LYS A 252 24.27 9.18 0.63
N ALA A 253 24.58 7.88 0.60
CA ALA A 253 23.62 6.83 0.22
C ALA A 253 22.42 6.82 1.18
N GLN A 254 22.67 6.87 2.49
CA GLN A 254 21.64 6.96 3.52
C GLN A 254 20.77 8.22 3.36
N THR A 255 21.38 9.39 3.22
CA THR A 255 20.64 10.66 3.06
C THR A 255 19.76 10.64 1.82
N THR A 256 20.25 10.07 0.72
CA THR A 256 19.50 9.96 -0.54
C THR A 256 18.29 9.03 -0.36
N TYR A 257 18.49 7.89 0.30
CA TYR A 257 17.42 6.95 0.62
C TYR A 257 16.35 7.55 1.54
N GLU A 258 16.77 8.21 2.62
CA GLU A 258 15.85 8.84 3.58
C GLU A 258 15.02 9.94 2.91
N ALA A 259 15.65 10.76 2.06
CA ALA A 259 14.96 11.80 1.31
C ALA A 259 13.94 11.21 0.32
N ALA A 260 14.32 10.19 -0.44
CA ALA A 260 13.42 9.53 -1.40
C ALA A 260 12.25 8.83 -0.71
N THR A 261 12.52 8.11 0.39
CA THR A 261 11.50 7.42 1.18
C THR A 261 10.52 8.42 1.79
N LYS A 262 11.01 9.54 2.33
CA LYS A 262 10.18 10.61 2.88
C LYS A 262 9.29 11.26 1.81
N ASP A 263 9.84 11.58 0.65
CA ASP A 263 9.08 12.16 -0.47
C ASP A 263 7.98 11.22 -0.96
N LYS A 264 8.30 9.93 -1.13
CA LYS A 264 7.34 8.88 -1.49
C LYS A 264 6.22 8.74 -0.46
N TYR A 265 6.57 8.68 0.82
CA TYR A 265 5.59 8.58 1.91
C TYR A 265 4.66 9.80 1.94
N SER A 266 5.21 11.01 1.88
CA SER A 266 4.40 12.24 1.87
C SER A 266 3.39 12.24 0.73
N LYS A 267 3.80 11.88 -0.49
CA LYS A 267 2.89 11.81 -1.65
C LYS A 267 1.78 10.79 -1.49
N ILE A 268 2.09 9.63 -0.92
CA ILE A 268 1.11 8.56 -0.66
C ILE A 268 0.07 9.03 0.37
N ILE A 269 0.52 9.62 1.48
CA ILE A 269 -0.37 10.14 2.52
C ILE A 269 -1.21 11.33 2.03
N GLU A 270 -0.61 12.27 1.28
CA GLU A 270 -1.33 13.39 0.67
C GLU A 270 -2.42 12.89 -0.30
N SER A 271 -2.11 11.89 -1.11
CA SER A 271 -3.07 11.30 -2.06
C SER A 271 -4.21 10.58 -1.34
N ALA A 272 -3.90 9.81 -0.29
CA ALA A 272 -4.89 9.15 0.56
C ALA A 272 -5.81 10.18 1.23
N ASN A 273 -5.25 11.19 1.91
CA ASN A 273 -6.01 12.25 2.57
C ASN A 273 -6.89 13.03 1.58
N SER A 274 -6.37 13.34 0.40
CA SER A 274 -7.15 14.02 -0.63
C SER A 274 -8.31 13.16 -1.12
N SER A 275 -8.09 11.86 -1.36
CA SER A 275 -9.15 10.94 -1.78
C SER A 275 -10.22 10.72 -0.69
N ASN A 276 -9.81 10.72 0.58
CA ASN A 276 -10.72 10.64 1.72
C ASN A 276 -11.62 11.88 1.81
N SER A 277 -11.04 13.07 1.66
CA SER A 277 -11.78 14.34 1.65
C SER A 277 -12.77 14.40 0.48
N GLU A 278 -12.36 13.97 -0.72
CA GLU A 278 -13.26 13.86 -1.86
C GLU A 278 -14.43 12.91 -1.57
N PHE A 279 -14.13 11.70 -1.07
CA PHE A 279 -15.16 10.71 -0.78
C PHE A 279 -16.12 11.17 0.32
N GLU A 280 -15.62 11.79 1.39
CA GLU A 280 -16.44 12.42 2.43
C GLU A 280 -17.36 13.50 1.86
N GLY A 281 -16.84 14.33 0.94
CA GLY A 281 -17.63 15.35 0.26
C GLY A 281 -18.81 14.77 -0.53
N VAL A 282 -18.57 13.69 -1.29
CA VAL A 282 -19.62 13.00 -2.06
C VAL A 282 -20.64 12.34 -1.12
N LEU A 283 -20.18 11.68 -0.06
CA LEU A 283 -21.05 11.08 0.96
C LEU A 283 -21.97 12.13 1.62
N LYS A 284 -21.42 13.28 2.03
CA LYS A 284 -22.20 14.39 2.63
C LYS A 284 -23.24 14.93 1.66
N LYS A 285 -22.84 15.21 0.42
CA LYS A 285 -23.76 15.68 -0.63
C LYS A 285 -24.90 14.69 -0.87
N SER A 286 -24.63 13.39 -0.86
CA SER A 286 -25.65 12.35 -0.97
C SER A 286 -26.62 12.37 0.23
N LEU A 287 -26.10 12.50 1.46
CA LEU A 287 -26.94 12.60 2.66
C LEU A 287 -27.82 13.86 2.66
N GLU A 288 -27.30 15.00 2.20
CA GLU A 288 -28.06 16.25 2.07
C GLU A 288 -29.23 16.12 1.09
N GLN A 289 -29.07 15.35 0.00
CA GLN A 289 -30.16 15.07 -0.94
C GLN A 289 -31.29 14.26 -0.30
N PHE A 290 -30.97 13.29 0.56
CA PHE A 290 -31.99 12.55 1.32
C PHE A 290 -32.72 13.46 2.32
N ASP A 291 -31.98 14.32 3.01
CA ASP A 291 -32.56 15.22 4.00
C ASP A 291 -33.48 16.25 3.31
N ALA A 292 -33.10 16.79 2.14
CA ALA A 292 -33.93 17.67 1.31
C ALA A 292 -35.21 16.98 0.81
N ALA A 293 -35.10 15.73 0.31
CA ALA A 293 -36.25 14.96 -0.15
C ALA A 293 -37.24 14.59 0.97
N SER A 294 -36.77 14.52 2.22
CA SER A 294 -37.61 14.29 3.40
C SER A 294 -38.30 15.56 3.95
N GLY A 295 -37.86 16.74 3.50
CA GLY A 295 -38.28 18.05 4.01
C GLY A 295 -39.46 18.71 3.30
N GLU A 296 -39.86 18.25 2.10
CA GLU A 296 -40.98 18.82 1.33
C GLU A 296 -42.39 18.43 1.85
N GLY A 297 -42.46 17.83 3.04
CA GLY A 297 -43.71 17.33 3.65
C GLY A 297 -44.13 18.00 4.96
N LYS A 298 -43.75 19.26 5.21
CA LYS A 298 -44.27 20.06 6.34
C LYS A 298 -45.01 21.30 5.87
#